data_AF-A0A960NZX1-F1
#
_entry.id   AF-A0A960NZX1-F1
#
_cell.length_a   1.000
_cell.length_b   1.000
_cell.length_c   1.000
_cell.angle_alpha   90.00
_cell.angle_beta   90.00
_cell.angle_gamma   90.00
#
_symmetry.space_group_name_H-M   'P 1'
#
loop_
_entity.id
_entity.type
_entity.pdbx_description
1 polymer ?
#
loop_
_entity_poly.entity_id
_entity_poly.type
_entity_poly.pdbx_seq_one_letter_code
_entity_poly.pdbx_strand_id
1 'polypeptide(L)'
;MQRLLQRLLLALIVLGAPFKIYGGYQELTKSINHNGMFLFYLIDKSNNSLISPLSINASLLMTYMGAKGKTAHEIASALHLKIPQDQVASAYSSLSNRLTEEGSSLVINNSLWVGKKFPILSSYESLVEEIFNGSIHKVDFTKGKLAAEKINEWVFNTSQQSTAPFITPAMIPPSTKMILLNNLTLKGSWGIPFKTENTEQETFHTGDGKKVFCEMMNQSGEFYYFEDGETQIISLPIDNLNSHLAFIAFLPKKETQDIYNFYYAQDENKPEGFLSYLANLRKKTVNLSLPKFSTSQKLDLLPLYRALGIQTALTNHADFSGINGKKDLMISQAYEQSTLSIDEGGIFASSSGGTSFSLKSTRGNRGIPMVLNHPFLYIIYDFDTNLLLFIGECQDPTSGGQPS
;
A
#
# COMPACT_ATOMS: atom_id res chain seq x y z
N MET A 1 -32.49 48.61 9.37
CA MET A 1 -33.38 47.51 8.95
C MET A 1 -32.73 46.47 8.01
N GLN A 2 -31.55 46.73 7.42
CA GLN A 2 -30.84 45.75 6.57
C GLN A 2 -29.86 44.81 7.31
N ARG A 3 -29.56 45.05 8.61
CA ARG A 3 -28.67 44.18 9.41
C ARG A 3 -29.40 43.09 10.21
N LEU A 4 -30.74 43.08 10.23
CA LEU A 4 -31.54 41.97 10.78
C LEU A 4 -31.93 40.92 9.73
N LEU A 5 -31.91 41.27 8.43
CA LEU A 5 -32.22 40.33 7.34
C LEU A 5 -31.05 39.40 6.95
N GLN A 6 -29.81 39.75 7.29
CA GLN A 6 -28.65 38.86 7.08
C GLN A 6 -28.47 37.81 8.19
N ARG A 7 -29.08 38.00 9.36
CA ARG A 7 -29.00 37.01 10.47
C ARG A 7 -30.12 35.97 10.44
N LEU A 8 -31.13 36.16 9.59
CA LEU A 8 -32.20 35.18 9.33
C LEU A 8 -31.89 34.24 8.15
N LEU A 9 -30.86 34.52 7.34
CA LEU A 9 -30.38 33.60 6.30
C LEU A 9 -29.45 32.50 6.83
N LEU A 10 -29.06 32.55 8.12
CA LEU A 10 -28.25 31.53 8.77
C LEU A 10 -29.05 30.50 9.60
N ALA A 11 -30.39 30.55 9.56
CA ALA A 11 -31.24 29.73 10.43
C ALA A 11 -32.30 28.87 9.71
N LEU A 12 -32.46 28.94 8.38
CA LEU A 12 -33.52 28.22 7.67
C LEU A 12 -33.10 27.81 6.25
N ILE A 13 -32.10 26.95 6.14
CA ILE A 13 -32.09 25.85 5.14
C ILE A 13 -31.78 24.56 5.90
N VAL A 14 -32.60 24.34 6.94
CA VAL A 14 -33.01 23.02 7.38
C VAL A 14 -34.33 22.80 6.65
N LEU A 15 -34.33 22.01 5.57
CA LEU A 15 -35.45 21.24 5.01
C LEU A 15 -35.08 20.77 3.59
N GLY A 16 -34.83 19.47 3.43
CA GLY A 16 -35.23 18.77 2.22
C GLY A 16 -34.20 18.43 1.13
N ALA A 17 -32.89 18.35 1.43
CA ALA A 17 -31.97 17.57 0.60
C ALA A 17 -31.46 16.38 1.43
N PRO A 18 -31.46 15.14 0.91
CA PRO A 18 -30.84 14.05 1.63
C PRO A 18 -29.37 14.41 1.81
N PHE A 19 -28.96 14.58 3.06
CA PHE A 19 -27.57 14.58 3.45
C PHE A 19 -26.98 13.28 2.89
N LYS A 20 -26.28 13.34 1.74
CA LYS A 20 -25.44 12.22 1.31
C LYS A 20 -24.41 12.06 2.42
N ILE A 21 -24.53 10.99 3.18
CA ILE A 21 -23.55 10.63 4.21
C ILE A 21 -22.26 10.29 3.48
N TYR A 22 -21.40 11.29 3.27
CA TYR A 22 -20.04 11.14 2.73
C TYR A 22 -19.06 10.56 3.79
N GLY A 23 -19.51 9.61 4.60
CA GLY A 23 -18.87 9.25 5.88
C GLY A 23 -18.41 7.80 6.04
N GLY A 24 -18.29 7.02 4.97
CA GLY A 24 -17.92 5.61 5.06
C GLY A 24 -16.42 5.32 4.91
N TYR A 25 -15.70 6.16 4.16
CA TYR A 25 -14.32 5.84 3.81
C TYR A 25 -13.37 5.90 5.00
N GLN A 26 -13.64 6.74 6.01
CA GLN A 26 -12.78 6.83 7.21
C GLN A 26 -12.80 5.52 8.01
N GLU A 27 -13.96 4.86 8.14
CA GLU A 27 -14.05 3.54 8.77
C GLU A 27 -13.39 2.46 7.90
N LEU A 28 -13.50 2.58 6.58
CA LEU A 28 -12.79 1.69 5.65
C LEU A 28 -11.27 1.85 5.77
N THR A 29 -10.76 3.08 5.84
CA THR A 29 -9.34 3.36 6.04
C THR A 29 -8.81 2.75 7.34
N LYS A 30 -9.53 2.92 8.45
CA LYS A 30 -9.16 2.28 9.73
C LYS A 30 -9.06 0.76 9.58
N SER A 31 -10.02 0.16 8.89
CA SER A 31 -10.06 -1.27 8.62
C SER A 31 -8.87 -1.72 7.75
N ILE A 32 -8.57 -0.98 6.67
CA ILE A 32 -7.43 -1.25 5.79
C ILE A 32 -6.11 -1.14 6.55
N ASN A 33 -5.93 -0.11 7.37
CA ASN A 33 -4.71 0.07 8.16
C ASN A 33 -4.52 -1.07 9.17
N HIS A 34 -5.57 -1.42 9.91
CA HIS A 34 -5.55 -2.52 10.88
C HIS A 34 -5.14 -3.85 10.21
N ASN A 35 -5.83 -4.20 9.12
CA ASN A 35 -5.54 -5.42 8.36
C ASN A 35 -4.14 -5.38 7.75
N GLY A 36 -3.74 -4.25 7.20
CA GLY A 36 -2.42 -4.04 6.61
C GLY A 36 -1.31 -4.33 7.61
N MET A 37 -1.44 -3.79 8.81
CA MET A 37 -0.51 -4.08 9.88
C MET A 37 -0.53 -5.56 10.22
N PHE A 38 -1.69 -6.13 10.56
CA PHE A 38 -1.76 -7.55 10.89
C PHE A 38 -1.18 -8.47 9.80
N LEU A 39 -1.43 -8.18 8.53
CA LEU A 39 -0.87 -8.93 7.42
C LEU A 39 0.65 -8.80 7.33
N PHE A 40 1.19 -7.59 7.53
CA PHE A 40 2.64 -7.38 7.54
C PHE A 40 3.32 -8.09 8.72
N TYR A 41 2.63 -8.23 9.87
CA TYR A 41 3.10 -9.07 10.97
C TYR A 41 3.28 -10.53 10.55
N LEU A 42 2.33 -11.07 9.78
CA LEU A 42 2.29 -12.48 9.40
C LEU A 42 3.28 -12.89 8.30
N ILE A 43 3.75 -11.94 7.48
CA ILE A 43 4.69 -12.28 6.41
C ILE A 43 6.10 -12.51 6.92
N ASP A 44 6.86 -13.29 6.16
CA ASP A 44 8.29 -13.43 6.36
C ASP A 44 9.01 -12.10 6.11
N LYS A 45 9.90 -11.75 7.04
CA LYS A 45 10.67 -10.50 7.05
C LYS A 45 12.18 -10.75 7.13
N SER A 46 12.62 -11.97 6.81
CA SER A 46 14.05 -12.32 6.78
C SER A 46 14.84 -11.58 5.70
N ASN A 47 14.16 -11.04 4.69
CA ASN A 47 14.70 -10.20 3.63
C ASN A 47 13.87 -8.91 3.54
N ASN A 48 14.20 -8.01 2.61
CA ASN A 48 13.35 -6.86 2.32
C ASN A 48 11.91 -7.32 2.07
N SER A 49 10.96 -6.65 2.72
CA SER A 49 9.55 -6.98 2.66
C SER A 49 8.74 -5.74 2.32
N LEU A 50 7.63 -5.94 1.62
CA LEU A 50 6.76 -4.86 1.18
C LEU A 50 5.36 -5.40 0.93
N ILE A 51 4.34 -4.74 1.47
CA ILE A 51 2.95 -4.98 1.07
C ILE A 51 2.24 -3.65 0.88
N SER A 52 1.16 -3.69 0.10
CA SER A 52 0.16 -2.65 0.05
C SER A 52 -1.14 -3.11 0.73
N PRO A 53 -1.44 -2.59 1.93
CA PRO A 53 -2.70 -2.84 2.59
C PRO A 53 -3.91 -2.50 1.71
N LEU A 54 -3.88 -1.37 1.02
CA LEU A 54 -4.95 -0.94 0.12
C LEU A 54 -5.21 -1.98 -0.98
N SER A 55 -4.14 -2.46 -1.64
CA SER A 55 -4.21 -3.41 -2.75
C SER A 55 -4.78 -4.76 -2.31
N ILE A 56 -4.28 -5.32 -1.19
CA ILE A 56 -4.81 -6.58 -0.64
C ILE A 56 -6.29 -6.44 -0.29
N ASN A 57 -6.64 -5.39 0.46
CA ASN A 57 -8.02 -5.17 0.90
C ASN A 57 -8.96 -4.91 -0.29
N ALA A 58 -8.52 -4.20 -1.33
CA ALA A 58 -9.31 -3.97 -2.54
C ALA A 58 -9.80 -5.29 -3.17
N SER A 59 -8.95 -6.32 -3.24
CA SER A 59 -9.38 -7.62 -3.80
C SER A 59 -10.34 -8.40 -2.91
N LEU A 60 -10.17 -8.33 -1.60
CA LEU A 60 -11.14 -8.89 -0.67
C LEU A 60 -12.48 -8.15 -0.77
N LEU A 61 -12.46 -6.83 -0.92
CA LEU A 61 -13.66 -6.02 -1.14
C LEU A 61 -14.34 -6.37 -2.47
N MET A 62 -13.59 -6.51 -3.57
CA MET A 62 -14.13 -6.95 -4.87
C MET A 62 -14.88 -8.28 -4.73
N THR A 63 -14.26 -9.28 -4.09
CA THR A 63 -14.89 -10.58 -3.89
C THR A 63 -16.05 -10.53 -2.89
N TYR A 64 -15.97 -9.69 -1.87
CA TYR A 64 -17.04 -9.43 -0.92
C TYR A 64 -18.30 -8.90 -1.60
N MET A 65 -18.18 -8.00 -2.59
CA MET A 65 -19.33 -7.48 -3.35
C MET A 65 -20.09 -8.58 -4.11
N GLY A 66 -19.43 -9.68 -4.45
CA GLY A 66 -20.02 -10.85 -5.10
C GLY A 66 -20.40 -11.99 -4.15
N ALA A 67 -20.01 -11.91 -2.88
CA ALA A 67 -20.18 -12.95 -1.87
C ALA A 67 -21.55 -12.87 -1.18
N LYS A 68 -22.06 -14.02 -0.74
CA LYS A 68 -23.28 -14.11 0.09
C LYS A 68 -23.11 -15.07 1.26
N GLY A 69 -24.06 -15.03 2.20
CA GLY A 69 -24.14 -15.98 3.32
C GLY A 69 -22.84 -16.06 4.11
N LYS A 70 -22.43 -17.27 4.50
CA LYS A 70 -21.22 -17.50 5.30
C LYS A 70 -19.95 -16.95 4.64
N THR A 71 -19.83 -17.04 3.31
CA THR A 71 -18.68 -16.51 2.56
C THR A 71 -18.55 -15.00 2.74
N ALA A 72 -19.65 -14.26 2.62
CA ALA A 72 -19.65 -12.81 2.85
C ALA A 72 -19.30 -12.46 4.31
N HIS A 73 -19.86 -13.19 5.28
CA HIS A 73 -19.60 -12.94 6.71
C HIS A 73 -18.12 -13.16 7.07
N GLU A 74 -17.49 -14.21 6.58
CA GLU A 74 -16.06 -14.45 6.80
C GLU A 74 -15.20 -13.33 6.21
N ILE A 75 -15.47 -12.92 4.96
CA ILE A 75 -14.71 -11.84 4.32
C ILE A 75 -14.93 -10.50 5.04
N ALA A 76 -16.15 -10.16 5.43
CA ALA A 76 -16.45 -8.94 6.17
C ALA A 76 -15.75 -8.90 7.54
N SER A 77 -15.72 -10.04 8.24
CA SER A 77 -15.05 -10.18 9.54
C SER A 77 -13.54 -10.04 9.40
N ALA A 78 -12.95 -10.74 8.43
CA ALA A 78 -11.54 -10.64 8.07
C ALA A 78 -11.12 -9.22 7.68
N LEU A 79 -12.04 -8.48 7.05
CA LEU A 79 -11.83 -7.09 6.68
C LEU A 79 -12.11 -6.10 7.84
N HIS A 80 -12.60 -6.57 8.99
CA HIS A 80 -13.06 -5.72 10.10
C HIS A 80 -14.11 -4.66 9.70
N LEU A 81 -14.94 -4.96 8.70
CA LEU A 81 -15.92 -4.01 8.17
C LEU A 81 -16.98 -3.67 9.21
N LYS A 82 -17.08 -2.37 9.53
CA LYS A 82 -18.14 -1.81 10.38
C LYS A 82 -19.25 -1.12 9.57
N ILE A 83 -19.08 -1.07 8.25
CA ILE A 83 -20.04 -0.48 7.33
C ILE A 83 -20.91 -1.57 6.67
N PRO A 84 -22.21 -1.31 6.45
CA PRO A 84 -23.08 -2.22 5.70
C PRO A 84 -22.57 -2.51 4.28
N GLN A 85 -22.81 -3.71 3.77
CA GLN A 85 -22.30 -4.17 2.46
C GLN A 85 -22.71 -3.26 1.30
N ASP A 86 -23.93 -2.72 1.32
CA ASP A 86 -24.47 -1.80 0.32
C ASP A 86 -23.79 -0.42 0.33
N GLN A 87 -23.06 -0.09 1.39
CA GLN A 87 -22.29 1.17 1.51
C GLN A 87 -20.80 0.99 1.18
N VAL A 88 -20.30 -0.25 1.16
CA VAL A 88 -18.87 -0.55 0.93
C VAL A 88 -18.39 -0.02 -0.41
N ALA A 89 -19.14 -0.25 -1.49
CA ALA A 89 -18.76 0.24 -2.81
C ALA A 89 -18.63 1.77 -2.85
N SER A 90 -19.58 2.49 -2.24
CA SER A 90 -19.53 3.95 -2.16
C SER A 90 -18.37 4.44 -1.29
N ALA A 91 -18.06 3.74 -0.18
CA ALA A 91 -16.94 4.08 0.69
C ALA A 91 -15.60 3.86 -0.02
N TYR A 92 -15.43 2.74 -0.71
CA TYR A 92 -14.22 2.44 -1.48
C TYR A 92 -14.06 3.40 -2.66
N SER A 93 -15.11 3.65 -3.44
CA SER A 93 -15.05 4.63 -4.54
C SER A 93 -14.68 6.03 -4.04
N SER A 94 -15.23 6.46 -2.89
CA SER A 94 -14.85 7.75 -2.28
C SER A 94 -13.38 7.78 -1.85
N LEU A 95 -12.84 6.68 -1.33
CA LEU A 95 -11.43 6.56 -0.97
C LEU A 95 -10.54 6.57 -2.21
N SER A 96 -10.84 5.69 -3.17
CA SER A 96 -10.07 5.53 -4.41
C SER A 96 -10.00 6.83 -5.19
N ASN A 97 -11.13 7.52 -5.38
CA ASN A 97 -11.17 8.77 -6.13
C ASN A 97 -10.27 9.85 -5.51
N ARG A 98 -10.16 9.93 -4.18
CA ARG A 98 -9.25 10.86 -3.50
C ARG A 98 -7.78 10.52 -3.73
N LEU A 99 -7.47 9.23 -3.83
CA LEU A 99 -6.10 8.75 -4.01
C LEU A 99 -5.66 8.80 -5.47
N THR A 100 -6.58 8.70 -6.42
CA THR A 100 -6.30 8.60 -7.86
C THR A 100 -6.83 9.80 -8.64
N GLU A 101 -6.87 10.99 -8.03
CA GLU A 101 -7.20 12.23 -8.74
C GLU A 101 -6.22 12.48 -9.89
N GLU A 102 -6.63 13.29 -10.87
CA GLU A 102 -5.82 13.58 -12.05
C GLU A 102 -4.46 14.17 -11.65
N GLY A 103 -3.36 13.53 -12.10
CA GLY A 103 -2.00 13.88 -11.68
C GLY A 103 -1.49 13.11 -10.46
N SER A 104 -2.25 12.17 -9.91
CA SER A 104 -1.80 11.29 -8.82
C SER A 104 -0.63 10.41 -9.24
N SER A 105 0.32 10.30 -8.33
CA SER A 105 1.49 9.42 -8.36
C SER A 105 1.11 7.93 -8.17
N LEU A 106 -0.11 7.63 -7.75
CA LEU A 106 -0.59 6.29 -7.41
C LEU A 106 -1.43 5.67 -8.52
N VAL A 107 -1.08 4.46 -8.94
CA VAL A 107 -1.85 3.66 -9.89
C VAL A 107 -2.19 2.30 -9.28
N ILE A 108 -3.49 2.08 -9.03
CA ILE A 108 -4.04 0.82 -8.51
C ILE A 108 -4.62 0.02 -9.69
N ASN A 109 -4.12 -1.20 -9.90
CA ASN A 109 -4.65 -2.13 -10.89
C ASN A 109 -5.13 -3.41 -10.22
N ASN A 110 -6.43 -3.67 -10.33
CA ASN A 110 -7.06 -4.89 -9.81
C ASN A 110 -7.49 -5.77 -10.98
N SER A 111 -7.29 -7.09 -10.90
CA SER A 111 -7.82 -7.99 -11.91
C SER A 111 -8.35 -9.31 -11.36
N LEU A 112 -9.45 -9.74 -11.96
CA LEU A 112 -10.14 -10.99 -11.68
C LEU A 112 -10.04 -11.92 -12.89
N TRP A 113 -9.40 -13.08 -12.71
CA TRP A 113 -9.22 -14.04 -13.79
C TRP A 113 -10.12 -15.23 -13.55
N VAL A 114 -11.13 -15.41 -14.41
CA VAL A 114 -12.19 -16.41 -14.21
C VAL A 114 -12.16 -17.45 -15.32
N GLY A 115 -12.35 -18.72 -14.94
CA GLY A 115 -12.42 -19.82 -15.88
C GLY A 115 -13.45 -19.56 -16.98
N LYS A 116 -13.07 -19.75 -18.25
CA LYS A 116 -13.88 -19.40 -19.43
C LYS A 116 -15.30 -20.02 -19.42
N LYS A 117 -15.48 -21.16 -18.75
CA LYS A 117 -16.75 -21.89 -18.64
C LYS A 117 -17.75 -21.26 -17.67
N PHE A 118 -17.31 -20.41 -16.76
CA PHE A 118 -18.20 -19.76 -15.79
C PHE A 118 -18.73 -18.47 -16.42
N PRO A 119 -20.03 -18.16 -16.37
CA PRO A 119 -20.52 -16.84 -16.75
C PRO A 119 -20.08 -15.77 -15.74
N ILE A 120 -20.27 -14.48 -16.06
CA ILE A 120 -20.25 -13.36 -15.10
C ILE A 120 -21.52 -12.56 -15.34
N LEU A 121 -22.11 -12.04 -14.27
CA LEU A 121 -23.23 -11.10 -14.37
C LEU A 121 -22.70 -9.76 -14.86
N SER A 122 -23.35 -9.17 -15.87
CA SER A 122 -22.96 -7.85 -16.40
C SER A 122 -22.98 -6.77 -15.33
N SER A 123 -23.91 -6.85 -14.36
CA SER A 123 -23.92 -5.94 -13.20
C SER A 123 -22.67 -6.05 -12.33
N TYR A 124 -22.05 -7.23 -12.25
CA TYR A 124 -20.80 -7.42 -11.52
C TYR A 124 -19.60 -6.93 -12.33
N GLU A 125 -19.61 -7.10 -13.66
CA GLU A 125 -18.60 -6.52 -14.55
C GLU A 125 -18.55 -4.98 -14.40
N SER A 126 -19.69 -4.30 -14.52
CA SER A 126 -19.78 -2.84 -14.32
C SER A 126 -19.32 -2.41 -12.94
N LEU A 127 -19.66 -3.17 -11.88
CA LEU A 127 -19.21 -2.87 -10.52
C LEU A 127 -17.68 -2.93 -10.38
N VAL A 128 -17.02 -3.93 -10.96
CA VAL A 128 -15.56 -4.07 -10.90
C VAL A 128 -14.87 -2.94 -11.66
N GLU A 129 -15.38 -2.59 -12.84
CA GLU A 129 -14.85 -1.50 -13.65
C GLU A 129 -15.03 -0.14 -12.97
N GLU A 130 -16.25 0.20 -12.55
CA GLU A 130 -16.60 1.54 -12.03
C GLU A 130 -16.10 1.80 -10.61
N ILE A 131 -16.06 0.79 -9.75
CA ILE A 131 -15.74 0.97 -8.32
C ILE A 131 -14.28 0.67 -8.03
N PHE A 132 -13.72 -0.36 -8.67
CA PHE A 132 -12.39 -0.87 -8.35
C PHE A 132 -11.34 -0.54 -9.40
N ASN A 133 -11.73 0.18 -10.47
CA ASN A 133 -10.88 0.40 -11.64
C ASN A 133 -10.24 -0.92 -12.11
N GLY A 134 -11.02 -2.00 -12.04
CA GLY A 134 -10.54 -3.37 -12.18
C GLY A 134 -10.96 -3.98 -13.51
N SER A 135 -10.28 -5.06 -13.88
CA SER A 135 -10.60 -5.82 -15.10
C SER A 135 -10.99 -7.26 -14.78
N ILE A 136 -11.92 -7.82 -15.57
CA ILE A 136 -12.27 -9.24 -15.51
C ILE A 136 -11.80 -9.93 -16.79
N HIS A 137 -10.99 -10.98 -16.65
CA HIS A 137 -10.43 -11.75 -17.76
C HIS A 137 -10.95 -13.18 -17.76
N LYS A 138 -11.49 -13.62 -18.91
CA LYS A 138 -11.89 -15.02 -19.12
C LYS A 138 -10.72 -15.85 -19.65
N VAL A 139 -10.31 -16.86 -18.90
CA VAL A 139 -9.15 -17.69 -19.24
C VAL A 139 -9.48 -19.18 -19.20
N ASP A 140 -8.93 -19.93 -20.16
CA ASP A 140 -8.99 -21.38 -20.16
C ASP A 140 -7.80 -21.94 -19.35
N PHE A 141 -8.02 -22.18 -18.05
CA PHE A 141 -7.00 -22.68 -17.14
C PHE A 141 -6.55 -24.11 -17.43
N THR A 142 -7.25 -24.86 -18.31
CA THR A 142 -6.73 -26.16 -18.78
C THR A 142 -5.51 -26.00 -19.69
N LYS A 143 -5.33 -24.80 -20.26
CA LYS A 143 -4.15 -24.41 -21.05
C LYS A 143 -3.19 -23.58 -20.19
N GLY A 144 -2.65 -24.19 -19.14
CA GLY A 144 -1.83 -23.52 -18.12
C GLY A 144 -0.71 -22.63 -18.68
N LYS A 145 -0.06 -23.02 -19.78
CA LYS A 145 0.97 -22.20 -20.44
C LYS A 145 0.42 -20.87 -20.96
N LEU A 146 -0.64 -20.92 -21.77
CA LEU A 146 -1.28 -19.72 -22.32
C LEU A 146 -1.92 -18.86 -21.22
N ALA A 147 -2.44 -19.50 -20.16
CA ALA A 147 -2.97 -18.78 -19.00
C ALA A 147 -1.86 -18.00 -18.28
N ALA A 148 -0.71 -18.62 -18.03
CA ALA A 148 0.44 -17.98 -17.39
C ALA A 148 1.00 -16.83 -18.25
N GLU A 149 1.11 -17.01 -19.57
CA GLU A 149 1.56 -15.97 -20.50
C GLU A 149 0.68 -14.71 -20.42
N LYS A 150 -0.66 -14.88 -20.47
CA LYS A 150 -1.59 -13.75 -20.35
C LYS A 150 -1.51 -13.03 -19.00
N ILE A 151 -1.40 -13.79 -17.91
CA ILE A 151 -1.26 -13.22 -16.57
C ILE A 151 0.04 -12.43 -16.47
N ASN A 152 1.16 -13.00 -16.92
CA ASN A 152 2.46 -12.34 -16.90
C ASN A 152 2.48 -11.08 -17.76
N GLU A 153 1.83 -11.10 -18.93
CA GLU A 153 1.67 -9.91 -19.79
C GLU A 153 0.89 -8.80 -19.07
N TRP A 154 -0.21 -9.13 -18.38
CA TRP A 154 -0.95 -8.15 -17.58
C TRP A 154 -0.11 -7.57 -16.44
N VAL A 155 0.63 -8.40 -15.71
CA VAL A 155 1.53 -7.94 -14.63
C VAL A 155 2.65 -7.05 -15.20
N PHE A 156 3.23 -7.43 -16.34
CA PHE A 156 4.26 -6.63 -17.02
C PHE A 156 3.75 -5.23 -17.37
N ASN A 157 2.59 -5.16 -18.03
CA ASN A 157 2.00 -3.90 -18.48
C ASN A 157 1.58 -2.99 -17.32
N THR A 158 1.17 -3.56 -16.19
CA THR A 158 0.70 -2.79 -15.03
C THR A 158 1.80 -2.40 -14.05
N SER A 159 2.91 -3.16 -13.98
CA SER A 159 4.04 -2.91 -13.05
C SER A 159 5.15 -2.05 -13.65
N GLN A 160 5.12 -1.81 -14.96
CA GLN A 160 6.09 -1.03 -15.73
C GLN A 160 7.58 -1.47 -15.59
N GLN A 161 7.90 -2.57 -14.88
CA GLN A 161 9.30 -2.95 -14.59
C GLN A 161 9.58 -4.46 -14.37
N SER A 162 8.58 -5.35 -14.29
CA SER A 162 8.86 -6.77 -13.97
C SER A 162 9.39 -7.58 -15.15
N THR A 163 10.69 -7.88 -15.22
CA THR A 163 11.29 -8.70 -16.30
C THR A 163 11.18 -10.21 -16.07
N ALA A 164 10.96 -10.65 -14.83
CA ALA A 164 10.76 -12.07 -14.51
C ALA A 164 9.28 -12.48 -14.61
N PRO A 165 8.98 -13.72 -15.03
CA PRO A 165 7.61 -14.22 -15.09
C PRO A 165 7.00 -14.30 -13.69
N PHE A 166 5.89 -13.58 -13.47
CA PHE A 166 5.17 -13.54 -12.20
C PHE A 166 4.59 -14.90 -11.80
N ILE A 167 3.95 -15.62 -12.73
CA ILE A 167 3.38 -16.95 -12.51
C ILE A 167 3.91 -17.94 -13.53
N THR A 168 4.10 -19.19 -13.11
CA THR A 168 4.49 -20.29 -14.00
C THR A 168 3.28 -21.18 -14.32
N PRO A 169 3.30 -21.96 -15.42
CA PRO A 169 2.20 -22.86 -15.75
C PRO A 169 1.92 -23.89 -14.65
N ALA A 170 2.95 -24.35 -13.93
CA ALA A 170 2.82 -25.31 -12.84
C ALA A 170 2.02 -24.75 -11.65
N MET A 171 1.98 -23.43 -11.50
CA MET A 171 1.20 -22.76 -10.47
C MET A 171 -0.29 -22.66 -10.84
N ILE A 172 -0.73 -23.04 -12.05
CA ILE A 172 -2.12 -22.90 -12.48
C ILE A 172 -2.74 -24.29 -12.70
N PRO A 173 -3.35 -24.90 -11.66
CA PRO A 173 -4.08 -26.15 -11.82
C PRO A 173 -5.22 -26.03 -12.86
N PRO A 174 -5.50 -27.08 -13.64
CA PRO A 174 -6.66 -27.09 -14.56
C PRO A 174 -8.01 -26.91 -13.86
N SER A 175 -8.09 -27.19 -12.55
CA SER A 175 -9.27 -27.00 -11.71
C SER A 175 -9.47 -25.56 -11.23
N THR A 176 -8.51 -24.66 -11.48
CA THR A 176 -8.60 -23.24 -11.10
C THR A 176 -9.90 -22.63 -11.63
N LYS A 177 -10.60 -21.93 -10.76
CA LYS A 177 -11.87 -21.26 -11.08
C LYS A 177 -11.71 -19.75 -11.16
N MET A 178 -10.96 -19.19 -10.20
CA MET A 178 -10.79 -17.75 -10.06
C MET A 178 -9.42 -17.43 -9.47
N ILE A 179 -8.69 -16.51 -10.09
CA ILE A 179 -7.44 -15.93 -9.57
C ILE A 179 -7.66 -14.43 -9.33
N LEU A 180 -7.28 -13.93 -8.15
CA LEU A 180 -7.21 -12.52 -7.84
C LEU A 180 -5.77 -12.03 -8.01
N LEU A 181 -5.56 -10.95 -8.76
CA LEU A 181 -4.25 -10.31 -8.88
C LEU A 181 -4.41 -8.82 -8.65
N ASN A 182 -3.57 -8.28 -7.78
CA ASN A 182 -3.50 -6.84 -7.58
C ASN A 182 -2.07 -6.37 -7.77
N ASN A 183 -1.95 -5.15 -8.29
CA ASN A 183 -0.70 -4.47 -8.48
C ASN A 183 -0.87 -2.99 -8.14
N LEU A 184 -0.06 -2.52 -7.20
CA LEU A 184 0.01 -1.11 -6.85
C LEU A 184 1.37 -0.55 -7.24
N THR A 185 1.35 0.47 -8.09
CA THR A 185 2.55 1.22 -8.46
C THR A 185 2.41 2.63 -7.92
N LEU A 186 3.45 3.12 -7.23
CA LEU A 186 3.58 4.51 -6.83
C LEU A 186 4.80 5.10 -7.54
N LYS A 187 4.65 6.25 -8.20
CA LYS A 187 5.75 7.01 -8.79
C LYS A 187 5.63 8.46 -8.36
N GLY A 188 6.48 8.90 -7.44
CA GLY A 188 6.45 10.26 -6.94
C GLY A 188 7.83 10.80 -6.68
N SER A 189 8.02 12.11 -6.82
CA SER A 189 9.32 12.74 -6.56
C SER A 189 9.47 13.11 -5.08
N TRP A 190 10.68 13.30 -4.56
CA TRP A 190 10.79 13.92 -3.24
C TRP A 190 10.33 15.37 -3.30
N GLY A 191 9.64 15.84 -2.25
CA GLY A 191 9.35 17.27 -2.09
C GLY A 191 10.63 18.10 -2.00
N ILE A 192 11.72 17.51 -1.49
CA ILE A 192 13.10 18.01 -1.61
C ILE A 192 13.98 16.84 -2.09
N PRO A 193 14.38 16.80 -3.37
CA PRO A 193 15.28 15.78 -3.90
C PRO A 193 16.66 15.79 -3.24
N PHE A 194 17.26 14.61 -3.14
CA PHE A 194 18.68 14.50 -2.82
C PHE A 194 19.51 14.93 -4.03
N LYS A 195 20.74 15.33 -3.74
CA LYS A 195 21.72 15.67 -4.76
C LYS A 195 22.56 14.44 -5.06
N THR A 196 22.62 14.04 -6.33
CA THR A 196 23.41 12.87 -6.74
C THR A 196 24.90 13.06 -6.43
N GLU A 197 25.40 14.30 -6.42
CA GLU A 197 26.77 14.60 -6.03
C GLU A 197 27.08 14.36 -4.53
N ASN A 198 26.05 14.20 -3.70
CA ASN A 198 26.19 13.89 -2.27
C ASN A 198 25.95 12.40 -1.96
N THR A 199 25.69 11.58 -2.97
CA THR A 199 25.54 10.13 -2.80
C THR A 199 26.92 9.50 -2.71
N GLU A 200 27.21 8.81 -1.61
CA GLU A 200 28.51 8.19 -1.34
C GLU A 200 28.35 6.69 -1.04
N GLN A 201 29.44 5.92 -1.22
CA GLN A 201 29.46 4.53 -0.80
C GLN A 201 29.67 4.45 0.71
N GLU A 202 28.65 4.00 1.43
CA GLU A 202 28.69 3.85 2.89
C GLU A 202 28.33 2.43 3.33
N THR A 203 28.70 2.09 4.56
CA THR A 203 28.42 0.77 5.13
C THR A 203 27.00 0.68 5.67
N PHE A 204 26.30 -0.37 5.29
CA PHE A 204 25.03 -0.78 5.88
C PHE A 204 25.20 -2.11 6.62
N HIS A 205 24.61 -2.21 7.81
CA HIS A 205 24.59 -3.39 8.68
C HIS A 205 23.30 -4.15 8.40
N THR A 206 23.35 -5.27 7.70
CA THR A 206 22.14 -5.99 7.27
C THR A 206 21.47 -6.73 8.41
N GLY A 207 20.19 -7.09 8.24
CA GLY A 207 19.42 -7.84 9.24
C GLY A 207 20.00 -9.20 9.62
N ASP A 208 20.78 -9.83 8.73
CA ASP A 208 21.51 -11.07 9.00
C ASP A 208 22.89 -10.83 9.66
N GLY A 209 23.19 -9.60 10.04
CA GLY A 209 24.40 -9.18 10.75
C GLY A 209 25.64 -8.97 9.86
N LYS A 210 25.50 -9.01 8.54
CA LYS A 210 26.60 -8.70 7.60
C LYS A 210 26.78 -7.20 7.46
N LYS A 211 27.88 -6.83 6.82
CA LYS A 211 28.16 -5.46 6.37
C LYS A 211 28.24 -5.45 4.86
N VAL A 212 27.48 -4.56 4.24
CA VAL A 212 27.47 -4.34 2.79
C VAL A 212 27.79 -2.87 2.50
N PHE A 213 28.34 -2.59 1.32
CA PHE A 213 28.49 -1.21 0.82
C PHE A 213 27.29 -0.89 -0.06
N CYS A 214 26.69 0.27 0.15
CA CYS A 214 25.54 0.74 -0.62
C CYS A 214 25.68 2.23 -0.96
N GLU A 215 24.97 2.66 -1.99
CA GLU A 215 24.82 4.08 -2.32
C GLU A 215 23.94 4.77 -1.25
N MET A 216 24.57 5.58 -0.41
CA MET A 216 23.93 6.33 0.67
C MET A 216 23.75 7.78 0.24
N MET A 217 22.49 8.20 0.15
CA MET A 217 22.14 9.57 -0.24
C MET A 217 22.19 10.48 0.98
N ASN A 218 22.87 11.62 0.86
CA ASN A 218 23.08 12.55 1.98
C ASN A 218 22.46 13.93 1.73
N GLN A 219 21.71 14.44 2.72
CA GLN A 219 21.27 15.83 2.74
C GLN A 219 21.06 16.38 4.15
N SER A 220 21.11 17.71 4.27
CA SER A 220 20.76 18.43 5.49
C SER A 220 19.63 19.40 5.20
N GLY A 221 18.60 19.40 6.05
CA GLY A 221 17.41 20.23 5.82
C GLY A 221 16.46 20.23 7.00
N GLU A 222 15.37 20.98 6.89
CA GLU A 222 14.25 20.90 7.83
C GLU A 222 13.28 19.80 7.39
N PHE A 223 13.08 18.81 8.25
CA PHE A 223 12.17 17.69 8.02
C PHE A 223 11.21 17.54 9.20
N TYR A 224 10.05 16.93 8.94
CA TYR A 224 9.20 16.45 10.01
C TYR A 224 9.87 15.25 10.68
N TYR A 225 10.16 15.38 11.96
CA TYR A 225 10.96 14.43 12.72
C TYR A 225 10.42 14.24 14.14
N PHE A 226 10.55 13.02 14.65
CA PHE A 226 10.28 12.65 16.04
C PHE A 226 11.32 11.62 16.49
N GLU A 227 11.62 11.58 17.78
CA GLU A 227 12.41 10.51 18.38
C GLU A 227 12.02 10.32 19.83
N ASP A 228 12.22 9.10 20.34
CA ASP A 228 12.12 8.77 21.75
C ASP A 228 13.38 7.99 22.21
N GLY A 229 13.27 7.21 23.29
CA GLY A 229 14.39 6.41 23.79
C GLY A 229 14.82 5.27 22.86
N GLU A 230 13.95 4.82 21.96
CA GLU A 230 14.13 3.58 21.20
C GLU A 230 14.14 3.80 19.68
N THR A 231 13.52 4.87 19.16
CA THR A 231 13.42 5.09 17.70
C THR A 231 13.70 6.54 17.27
N GLN A 232 14.11 6.70 16.01
CA GLN A 232 14.07 7.95 15.26
C GLN A 232 13.09 7.80 14.08
N ILE A 233 12.26 8.81 13.85
CA ILE A 233 11.24 8.81 12.82
C ILE A 233 11.38 10.08 11.99
N ILE A 234 11.41 9.92 10.66
CA ILE A 234 11.45 11.04 9.72
C ILE A 234 10.39 10.88 8.65
N SER A 235 9.75 11.98 8.27
CA SER A 235 8.75 12.05 7.21
C SER A 235 9.26 12.93 6.07
N LEU A 236 9.30 12.36 4.87
CA LEU A 236 9.71 13.00 3.63
C LEU A 236 8.47 13.16 2.72
N PRO A 237 8.01 14.39 2.43
CA PRO A 237 6.92 14.61 1.51
C PRO A 237 7.24 14.07 0.11
N ILE A 238 6.23 13.54 -0.58
CA ILE A 238 6.31 13.05 -1.95
C ILE A 238 5.57 14.04 -2.88
N ASP A 239 6.05 14.23 -4.10
CA ASP A 239 5.65 15.17 -5.16
C ASP A 239 5.95 16.64 -4.87
N ASN A 240 5.63 17.14 -3.68
CA ASN A 240 5.96 18.50 -3.27
C ASN A 240 5.92 18.66 -1.74
N LEU A 241 6.43 19.80 -1.25
CA LEU A 241 6.51 20.12 0.17
C LEU A 241 5.16 20.21 0.91
N ASN A 242 4.06 20.44 0.19
CA ASN A 242 2.71 20.56 0.75
C ASN A 242 1.88 19.30 0.51
N SER A 243 2.48 18.23 -0.02
CA SER A 243 1.77 16.99 -0.30
C SER A 243 1.30 16.31 0.98
N HIS A 244 0.13 15.67 0.89
CA HIS A 244 -0.39 14.79 1.92
C HIS A 244 0.27 13.41 1.89
N LEU A 245 0.95 13.07 0.79
CA LEU A 245 1.65 11.81 0.62
C LEU A 245 3.08 11.92 1.13
N ALA A 246 3.50 10.99 1.99
CA ALA A 246 4.84 10.99 2.56
C ALA A 246 5.44 9.58 2.67
N PHE A 247 6.75 9.49 2.45
CA PHE A 247 7.57 8.39 2.90
C PHE A 247 7.98 8.64 4.34
N ILE A 248 7.74 7.68 5.22
CA ILE A 248 8.07 7.80 6.64
C ILE A 248 8.92 6.61 7.04
N ALA A 249 10.13 6.88 7.51
CA ALA A 249 11.05 5.85 7.99
C ALA A 249 11.14 5.86 9.51
N PHE A 250 11.16 4.66 10.09
CA PHE A 250 11.30 4.37 11.50
C PHE A 250 12.60 3.59 11.67
N LEU A 251 13.60 4.25 12.24
CA LEU A 251 14.92 3.69 12.50
C LEU A 251 14.99 3.32 13.99
N PRO A 252 15.29 2.07 14.35
CA PRO A 252 15.59 1.73 15.74
C PRO A 252 16.90 2.41 16.15
N LYS A 253 17.06 2.78 17.42
CA LYS A 253 18.36 3.26 17.92
C LYS A 253 19.34 2.12 18.17
N LYS A 254 18.84 0.89 18.33
CA LYS A 254 19.62 -0.33 18.48
C LYS A 254 19.57 -1.14 17.19
N GLU A 255 20.71 -1.40 16.58
CA GLU A 255 20.82 -2.14 15.30
C GLU A 255 20.15 -3.53 15.31
N THR A 256 20.01 -4.16 16.48
CA THR A 256 19.47 -5.52 16.65
C THR A 256 17.98 -5.57 17.01
N GLN A 257 17.32 -4.42 17.10
CA GLN A 257 15.92 -4.35 17.51
C GLN A 257 15.00 -4.62 16.32
N ASP A 258 14.23 -5.69 16.39
CA ASP A 258 13.10 -5.95 15.49
C ASP A 258 12.01 -4.90 15.75
N ILE A 259 12.00 -3.88 14.90
CA ILE A 259 11.17 -2.69 15.11
C ILE A 259 9.68 -3.01 14.95
N TYR A 260 9.35 -3.93 14.05
CA TYR A 260 7.95 -4.23 13.77
C TYR A 260 7.35 -5.04 14.92
N ASN A 261 8.05 -6.08 15.40
CA ASN A 261 7.60 -6.83 16.57
C ASN A 261 7.57 -5.95 17.82
N PHE A 262 8.48 -4.99 17.96
CA PHE A 262 8.44 -4.03 19.06
C PHE A 262 7.14 -3.21 19.06
N TYR A 263 6.65 -2.78 17.90
CA TYR A 263 5.42 -2.00 17.80
C TYR A 263 4.15 -2.84 17.83
N TYR A 264 4.14 -3.99 17.15
CA TYR A 264 3.00 -4.89 17.12
C TYR A 264 2.74 -5.54 18.50
N ALA A 265 3.79 -5.87 19.26
CA ALA A 265 3.67 -6.49 20.58
C ALA A 265 3.10 -5.56 21.66
N GLN A 266 2.94 -4.25 21.41
CA GLN A 266 2.38 -3.34 22.41
C GLN A 266 0.86 -3.48 22.56
N ASP A 267 0.13 -3.80 21.49
CA ASP A 267 -1.30 -4.14 21.54
C ASP A 267 -1.71 -4.85 20.23
N GLU A 268 -1.84 -6.18 20.26
CA GLU A 268 -2.31 -6.97 19.11
C GLU A 268 -3.72 -6.55 18.64
N ASN A 269 -4.50 -5.86 19.49
CA ASN A 269 -5.83 -5.35 19.13
C ASN A 269 -5.77 -3.95 18.50
N LYS A 270 -4.61 -3.28 18.52
CA LYS A 270 -4.35 -1.98 17.90
C LYS A 270 -2.98 -1.99 17.23
N PRO A 271 -2.78 -2.87 16.24
CA PRO A 271 -1.51 -3.00 15.55
C PRO A 271 -1.08 -1.70 14.86
N GLU A 272 -2.01 -0.79 14.56
CA GLU A 272 -1.76 0.56 14.07
C GLU A 272 -1.28 1.56 15.14
N GLY A 273 -1.05 1.15 16.38
CA GLY A 273 -0.70 2.03 17.51
C GLY A 273 0.53 2.90 17.27
N PHE A 274 1.52 2.41 16.52
CA PHE A 274 2.71 3.19 16.13
C PHE A 274 2.38 4.36 15.19
N LEU A 275 1.24 4.36 14.48
CA LEU A 275 0.80 5.53 13.71
C LEU A 275 0.52 6.73 14.63
N SER A 276 0.33 6.53 15.94
CA SER A 276 0.24 7.63 16.90
C SER A 276 1.52 8.45 16.99
N TYR A 277 2.69 7.89 16.64
CA TYR A 277 3.94 8.66 16.57
C TYR A 277 3.90 9.75 15.51
N LEU A 278 3.09 9.57 14.45
CA LEU A 278 2.95 10.57 13.39
C LEU A 278 2.41 11.91 13.94
N ALA A 279 1.57 11.87 14.98
CA ALA A 279 1.05 13.07 15.63
C ALA A 279 2.13 13.88 16.38
N ASN A 280 3.28 13.27 16.68
CA ASN A 280 4.39 13.89 17.40
C ASN A 280 5.47 14.46 16.47
N LEU A 281 5.38 14.24 15.16
CA LEU A 281 6.31 14.79 14.18
C LEU A 281 6.31 16.33 14.24
N ARG A 282 7.49 16.93 14.30
CA ARG A 282 7.69 18.39 14.27
C ARG A 282 8.84 18.73 13.34
N LYS A 283 8.83 19.93 12.74
CA LYS A 283 9.95 20.40 11.92
C LYS A 283 11.21 20.51 12.77
N LYS A 284 12.28 19.81 12.36
CA LYS A 284 13.61 19.91 12.95
C LYS A 284 14.66 19.89 11.84
N THR A 285 15.82 20.51 12.09
CA THR A 285 16.98 20.38 11.22
C THR A 285 17.63 19.01 11.43
N VAL A 286 17.65 18.18 10.39
CA VAL A 286 18.20 16.81 10.40
C VAL A 286 19.28 16.69 9.34
N ASN A 287 20.36 15.98 9.68
CA ASN A 287 21.35 15.48 8.74
C ASN A 287 20.97 14.03 8.43
N LEU A 288 20.40 13.82 7.24
CA LEU A 288 19.80 12.56 6.82
C LEU A 288 20.73 11.81 5.86
N SER A 289 20.98 10.55 6.18
CA SER A 289 21.59 9.57 5.28
C SER A 289 20.59 8.44 5.04
N LEU A 290 20.18 8.25 3.78
CA LEU A 290 19.17 7.26 3.37
C LEU A 290 19.73 6.42 2.21
N PRO A 291 19.78 5.08 2.30
CA PRO A 291 20.30 4.27 1.20
C PRO A 291 19.36 4.31 0.01
N LYS A 292 19.92 4.19 -1.20
CA LYS A 292 19.16 3.78 -2.39
C LYS A 292 18.83 2.30 -2.24
N PHE A 293 17.59 1.93 -2.54
CA PHE A 293 17.20 0.52 -2.51
C PHE A 293 15.97 0.28 -3.39
N SER A 294 15.80 -0.99 -3.79
CA SER A 294 14.58 -1.47 -4.41
C SER A 294 14.06 -2.67 -3.63
N THR A 295 12.74 -2.78 -3.53
CA THR A 295 12.05 -3.95 -2.97
C THR A 295 10.96 -4.36 -3.94
N SER A 296 10.98 -5.63 -4.35
CA SER A 296 9.95 -6.26 -5.16
C SER A 296 9.43 -7.47 -4.41
N GLN A 297 8.17 -7.45 -4.02
CA GLN A 297 7.53 -8.52 -3.28
C GLN A 297 6.39 -9.11 -4.09
N LYS A 298 6.45 -10.42 -4.24
CA LYS A 298 5.32 -11.25 -4.66
C LYS A 298 4.79 -11.99 -3.45
N LEU A 299 3.51 -11.88 -3.17
CA LEU A 299 2.87 -12.51 -2.01
C LEU A 299 1.76 -13.46 -2.44
N ASP A 300 1.76 -14.69 -1.93
CA ASP A 300 0.59 -15.58 -1.98
C ASP A 300 -0.35 -15.19 -0.83
N LEU A 301 -1.54 -14.72 -1.19
CA LEU A 301 -2.50 -14.20 -0.22
C LEU A 301 -3.37 -15.31 0.39
N LEU A 302 -3.38 -16.53 -0.16
CA LEU A 302 -4.24 -17.59 0.39
C LEU A 302 -3.89 -17.98 1.83
N PRO A 303 -2.62 -18.19 2.23
CA PRO A 303 -2.28 -18.46 3.63
C PRO A 303 -2.72 -17.32 4.56
N LEU A 304 -2.58 -16.07 4.10
CA LEU A 304 -2.95 -14.88 4.85
C LEU A 304 -4.47 -14.75 5.01
N TYR A 305 -5.23 -15.01 3.94
CA TYR A 305 -6.69 -15.05 4.00
C TYR A 305 -7.19 -16.12 4.98
N ARG A 306 -6.54 -17.29 5.03
CA ARG A 306 -6.86 -18.31 6.05
C ARG A 306 -6.56 -17.84 7.46
N ALA A 307 -5.43 -17.16 7.67
CA ALA A 307 -5.06 -16.59 8.97
C ALA A 307 -6.05 -15.52 9.44
N LEU A 308 -6.63 -14.75 8.51
CA LEU A 308 -7.73 -13.81 8.75
C LEU A 308 -9.09 -14.49 8.99
N GLY A 309 -9.19 -15.82 8.93
CA GLY A 309 -10.43 -16.56 9.15
C GLY A 309 -11.28 -16.79 7.89
N ILE A 310 -10.77 -16.45 6.70
CA ILE A 310 -11.44 -16.74 5.42
C ILE A 310 -11.18 -18.20 5.03
N GLN A 311 -12.21 -19.03 5.13
CA GLN A 311 -12.11 -20.47 4.89
C GLN A 311 -13.04 -20.90 3.77
N THR A 312 -14.33 -20.58 3.88
CA THR A 312 -15.39 -21.00 2.96
C THR A 312 -15.12 -20.46 1.56
N ALA A 313 -14.66 -19.21 1.43
CA ALA A 313 -14.35 -18.56 0.15
C ALA A 313 -13.27 -19.29 -0.69
N LEU A 314 -12.43 -20.09 -0.02
CA LEU A 314 -11.30 -20.81 -0.59
C LEU A 314 -11.65 -22.28 -0.92
N THR A 315 -12.94 -22.62 -0.94
CA THR A 315 -13.43 -23.99 -1.17
C THR A 315 -14.63 -24.00 -2.13
N ASN A 316 -15.02 -25.19 -2.57
CA ASN A 316 -16.23 -25.37 -3.39
C ASN A 316 -17.55 -25.05 -2.66
N HIS A 317 -17.51 -24.73 -1.37
CA HIS A 317 -18.68 -24.28 -0.59
C HIS A 317 -18.89 -22.76 -0.63
N ALA A 318 -18.00 -22.03 -1.32
CA ALA A 318 -18.12 -20.59 -1.47
C ALA A 318 -19.42 -20.19 -2.18
N ASP A 319 -20.08 -19.17 -1.64
CA ASP A 319 -21.24 -18.54 -2.25
C ASP A 319 -20.84 -17.22 -2.89
N PHE A 320 -20.32 -17.30 -4.11
CA PHE A 320 -20.05 -16.17 -4.99
C PHE A 320 -21.16 -15.98 -6.04
N SER A 321 -22.40 -16.32 -5.69
CA SER A 321 -23.53 -16.18 -6.62
C SER A 321 -23.85 -14.74 -7.01
N GLY A 322 -23.31 -13.73 -6.31
CA GLY A 322 -23.34 -12.34 -6.74
C GLY A 322 -22.41 -12.04 -7.92
N ILE A 323 -21.44 -12.91 -8.21
CA ILE A 323 -20.51 -12.78 -9.36
C ILE A 323 -21.14 -13.35 -10.64
N ASN A 324 -21.73 -14.54 -10.57
CA ASN A 324 -22.16 -15.28 -11.77
C ASN A 324 -23.57 -15.91 -11.71
N GLY A 325 -24.34 -15.65 -10.64
CA GLY A 325 -25.66 -16.24 -10.43
C GLY A 325 -25.66 -17.69 -9.95
N LYS A 326 -24.49 -18.30 -9.70
CA LYS A 326 -24.34 -19.72 -9.31
C LYS A 326 -23.39 -19.87 -8.11
N LYS A 327 -23.44 -21.02 -7.44
CA LYS A 327 -22.55 -21.35 -6.31
C LYS A 327 -21.45 -22.32 -6.74
N ASP A 328 -20.78 -21.99 -7.84
CA ASP A 328 -19.77 -22.85 -8.47
C ASP A 328 -18.39 -22.18 -8.60
N LEU A 329 -18.23 -20.93 -8.15
CA LEU A 329 -16.96 -20.21 -8.07
C LEU A 329 -16.33 -20.32 -6.67
N MET A 330 -15.01 -20.19 -6.60
CA MET A 330 -14.22 -20.07 -5.37
C MET A 330 -12.93 -19.32 -5.67
N ILE A 331 -12.32 -18.67 -4.68
CA ILE A 331 -10.98 -18.11 -4.83
C ILE A 331 -10.00 -19.29 -4.88
N SER A 332 -9.47 -19.57 -6.06
CA SER A 332 -8.52 -20.67 -6.26
C SER A 332 -7.10 -20.23 -5.94
N GLN A 333 -6.77 -18.97 -6.25
CA GLN A 333 -5.48 -18.35 -6.02
C GLN A 333 -5.66 -16.84 -5.83
N ALA A 334 -4.79 -16.22 -5.06
CA ALA A 334 -4.78 -14.79 -4.88
C ALA A 334 -3.34 -14.32 -4.67
N TYR A 335 -2.92 -13.31 -5.41
CA TYR A 335 -1.58 -12.79 -5.30
C TYR A 335 -1.56 -11.26 -5.32
N GLU A 336 -0.59 -10.71 -4.62
CA GLU A 336 -0.20 -9.31 -4.71
C GLU A 336 1.20 -9.22 -5.28
N GLN A 337 1.40 -8.27 -6.19
CA GLN A 337 2.71 -7.75 -6.54
C GLN A 337 2.83 -6.31 -6.05
N SER A 338 3.89 -6.03 -5.31
CA SER A 338 4.26 -4.68 -4.90
C SER A 338 5.73 -4.45 -5.25
N THR A 339 6.04 -3.24 -5.73
CA THR A 339 7.41 -2.83 -5.99
C THR A 339 7.59 -1.41 -5.50
N LEU A 340 8.70 -1.14 -4.81
CA LEU A 340 9.12 0.19 -4.38
C LEU A 340 10.60 0.37 -4.69
N SER A 341 10.95 1.48 -5.33
CA SER A 341 12.34 1.87 -5.55
C SER A 341 12.57 3.28 -5.06
N ILE A 342 13.64 3.47 -4.30
CA ILE A 342 14.03 4.72 -3.66
C ILE A 342 15.37 5.20 -4.25
N ASP A 343 15.37 6.42 -4.78
CA ASP A 343 16.54 7.09 -5.37
C ASP A 343 16.59 8.58 -4.98
N GLU A 344 17.54 9.32 -5.54
CA GLU A 344 17.74 10.74 -5.23
C GLU A 344 16.56 11.63 -5.67
N GLY A 345 15.83 11.20 -6.71
CA GLY A 345 14.71 11.93 -7.26
C GLY A 345 13.40 11.66 -6.53
N GLY A 346 13.25 10.50 -5.89
CA GLY A 346 12.02 10.11 -5.23
C GLY A 346 11.79 8.61 -5.12
N ILE A 347 10.52 8.27 -5.28
CA ILE A 347 9.99 6.94 -5.39
C ILE A 347 9.75 6.67 -6.88
N PHE A 348 10.61 5.86 -7.49
CA PHE A 348 10.75 5.64 -8.94
C PHE A 348 10.94 6.92 -9.77
N ALA A 349 12.01 7.67 -9.50
CA ALA A 349 12.38 8.84 -10.28
C ALA A 349 13.78 8.67 -10.90
N SER A 350 13.84 8.28 -12.18
CA SER A 350 15.07 8.40 -12.96
C SER A 350 15.38 9.89 -13.20
N SER A 351 16.08 10.52 -12.25
CA SER A 351 16.46 11.92 -12.34
C SER A 351 17.55 12.11 -13.41
N SER A 352 17.18 12.70 -14.54
CA SER A 352 18.10 13.49 -15.35
C SER A 352 17.72 14.97 -15.25
N GLY A 353 18.31 15.67 -14.27
CA GLY A 353 18.35 17.13 -14.20
C GLY A 353 17.25 17.78 -13.33
N GLY A 354 17.49 17.86 -12.02
CA GLY A 354 16.71 18.68 -11.09
C GLY A 354 17.33 20.07 -10.88
N THR A 355 16.50 21.11 -10.93
CA THR A 355 16.91 22.50 -10.64
C THR A 355 17.23 22.65 -9.15
N SER A 356 18.41 23.19 -8.83
CA SER A 356 18.92 23.26 -7.47
C SER A 356 18.15 24.26 -6.59
N PHE A 357 17.35 23.77 -5.64
CA PHE A 357 16.96 24.57 -4.49
C PHE A 357 18.12 24.61 -3.50
N SER A 358 18.81 25.75 -3.42
CA SER A 358 19.87 25.97 -2.44
C SER A 358 19.24 26.38 -1.11
N LEU A 359 19.02 25.42 -0.21
CA LEU A 359 18.90 25.76 1.21
C LEU A 359 20.28 26.23 1.68
N LYS A 360 20.38 27.51 2.05
CA LYS A 360 21.60 28.08 2.61
C LYS A 360 21.93 27.34 3.91
N SER A 361 22.98 26.52 3.88
CA SER A 361 23.56 25.94 5.09
C SER A 361 24.13 27.09 5.93
N THR A 362 23.53 27.32 7.10
CA THR A 362 24.14 28.20 8.09
C THR A 362 25.28 27.41 8.75
N ARG A 363 26.47 28.04 8.79
CA ARG A 363 27.69 27.52 9.42
C ARG A 363 27.39 26.88 10.78
N GLY A 364 27.63 25.58 10.87
CA GLY A 364 27.53 24.77 12.08
C GLY A 364 26.75 23.49 11.81
N ASN A 365 27.46 22.35 11.75
CA ASN A 365 26.90 21.01 11.62
C ASN A 365 26.10 20.63 12.90
N ARG A 366 24.95 21.29 13.11
CA ARG A 366 24.10 21.21 14.32
C ARG A 366 22.79 20.46 14.07
N GLY A 367 22.62 19.86 12.89
CA GLY A 367 21.46 19.01 12.60
C GLY A 367 21.51 17.73 13.44
N ILE A 368 20.33 17.22 13.79
CA ILE A 368 20.22 15.91 14.44
C ILE A 368 20.66 14.85 13.42
N PRO A 369 21.63 13.96 13.73
CA PRO A 369 22.02 12.90 12.80
C PRO A 369 20.94 11.82 12.77
N MET A 370 20.54 11.40 11.57
CA MET A 370 19.73 10.22 11.34
C MET A 370 20.32 9.46 10.14
N VAL A 371 20.97 8.34 10.42
CA VAL A 371 21.70 7.55 9.44
C VAL A 371 21.02 6.19 9.33
N LEU A 372 20.31 5.94 8.23
CA LEU A 372 19.60 4.67 8.00
C LEU A 372 20.57 3.61 7.49
N ASN A 373 21.54 3.23 8.32
CA ASN A 373 22.62 2.28 7.98
C ASN A 373 22.42 0.88 8.57
N HIS A 374 21.21 0.54 9.00
CA HIS A 374 20.82 -0.76 9.52
C HIS A 374 19.30 -0.93 9.34
N PRO A 375 18.68 -2.10 9.62
CA PRO A 375 17.32 -2.36 9.24
C PRO A 375 16.33 -1.32 9.78
N PHE A 376 15.42 -0.90 8.91
CA PHE A 376 14.42 0.11 9.23
C PHE A 376 13.08 -0.24 8.60
N LEU A 377 12.01 0.10 9.33
CA LEU A 377 10.65 0.04 8.80
C LEU A 377 10.38 1.34 8.04
N TYR A 378 9.65 1.24 6.94
CA TYR A 378 9.16 2.40 6.22
C TYR A 378 7.69 2.21 5.86
N ILE A 379 6.99 3.33 5.73
CA ILE A 379 5.62 3.38 5.22
C ILE A 379 5.49 4.47 4.18
N ILE A 380 4.55 4.27 3.25
CA ILE A 380 3.97 5.37 2.48
C ILE A 380 2.60 5.66 3.10
N TYR A 381 2.44 6.88 3.58
CA TYR A 381 1.24 7.31 4.30
C TYR A 381 0.62 8.52 3.62
N ASP A 382 -0.70 8.49 3.46
CA ASP A 382 -1.48 9.62 2.99
C ASP A 382 -2.19 10.30 4.17
N PHE A 383 -1.79 11.53 4.48
CA PHE A 383 -2.31 12.30 5.61
C PHE A 383 -3.72 12.86 5.38
N ASP A 384 -4.22 12.98 4.15
CA ASP A 384 -5.60 13.43 3.88
C ASP A 384 -6.61 12.33 4.25
N THR A 385 -6.35 11.13 3.78
CA THR A 385 -7.22 9.96 3.99
C THR A 385 -6.88 9.17 5.23
N ASN A 386 -5.72 9.43 5.87
CA ASN A 386 -5.12 8.65 6.96
C ASN A 386 -4.81 7.20 6.58
N LEU A 387 -4.43 6.97 5.32
CA LEU A 387 -4.28 5.63 4.77
C LEU A 387 -2.82 5.19 4.71
N LEU A 388 -2.56 3.98 5.19
CA LEU A 388 -1.33 3.24 4.98
C LEU A 388 -1.34 2.61 3.59
N LEU A 389 -0.66 3.24 2.63
CA LEU A 389 -0.61 2.77 1.24
C LEU A 389 0.37 1.62 1.06
N PHE A 390 1.53 1.73 1.71
CA PHE A 390 2.56 0.71 1.74
C PHE A 390 3.17 0.62 3.13
N ILE A 391 3.57 -0.59 3.50
CA ILE A 391 4.44 -0.86 4.63
C ILE A 391 5.51 -1.86 4.21
N GLY A 392 6.75 -1.59 4.59
CA GLY A 392 7.87 -2.45 4.26
C GLY A 392 9.02 -2.30 5.23
N GLU A 393 9.93 -3.25 5.16
CA GLU A 393 11.15 -3.27 5.96
C GLU A 393 12.34 -3.47 5.03
N CYS A 394 13.36 -2.62 5.19
CA CYS A 394 14.63 -2.76 4.47
C CYS A 394 15.61 -3.51 5.37
N GLN A 395 15.91 -4.76 5.03
CA GLN A 395 16.91 -5.59 5.71
C GLN A 395 18.29 -5.50 5.05
N ASP A 396 18.33 -5.29 3.72
CA ASP A 396 19.53 -5.15 2.91
C ASP A 396 19.22 -4.26 1.68
N PRO A 397 19.77 -3.03 1.60
CA PRO A 397 19.50 -2.15 0.47
C PRO A 397 20.09 -2.65 -0.87
N THR A 398 20.94 -3.67 -0.85
CA THR A 398 21.61 -4.22 -2.05
C THR A 398 20.90 -5.44 -2.64
N SER A 399 19.92 -6.03 -1.95
CA SER A 399 19.29 -7.30 -2.35
C SER A 399 18.29 -7.18 -3.50
N GLY A 400 17.72 -5.99 -3.74
CA GLY A 400 16.70 -5.74 -4.77
C GLY A 400 17.23 -5.33 -6.15
N GLY A 401 18.56 -5.30 -6.32
CA GLY A 401 19.20 -4.58 -7.42
C GLY A 401 19.28 -3.08 -7.12
N GLN A 402 20.37 -2.43 -7.57
CA GLN A 402 20.50 -0.97 -7.45
C GLN A 402 19.49 -0.30 -8.40
N PRO A 403 18.69 0.68 -7.94
CA PRO A 403 17.89 1.52 -8.83
C PRO A 403 18.82 2.17 -9.87
N SER A 404 18.53 1.94 -11.15
CA SER A 404 19.33 2.41 -12.29
C SER A 404 19.35 3.92 -12.43
#